data_AF-V7I3J6-F1
#
_entry.id   AF-V7I3J6-F1
#
_cell.length_a   1.000
_cell.length_b   1.000
_cell.length_c   1.000
_cell.angle_alpha   90.00
_cell.angle_beta   90.00
_cell.angle_gamma   90.00
#
_symmetry.space_group_name_H-M   'P 1'
#
loop_
_entity.id
_entity.type
_entity.pdbx_description
1 polymer ?
#
loop_
_entity_poly.entity_id
_entity_poly.type
_entity_poly.pdbx_seq_one_letter_code
_entity_poly.pdbx_strand_id
1 'polypeptide(L)'
;MKEKDNEMMVPASSEGFLKLVDVDLADNLSEELAGMDLSFERVKIPTGGSTVFEIPGDDSNDTVTVRSFKAVILYHHPVQAFYKSKYSGGNLPPDCGSFDGITGQGEPGGACSSCQYNKFGSGENGSKACKERRRIYLLTEGSILPVIITLPTGSIKEFNRYVLKLFGKGQKTGMVVTKFTLRKATNSGGIAYSQAQFSVDRMLTAEELKVVAKVSEDVRYLSGKISYEVDGVDENENPFVDVETGEILDKFR
;
A
#
# COMPACT_ATOMS: atom_id res chain seq x y z
N MET A 1 11.86 -31.73 -9.10
CA MET A 1 10.44 -31.31 -9.14
C MET A 1 10.43 -29.81 -9.37
N LYS A 2 9.83 -29.32 -10.46
CA LYS A 2 9.72 -27.89 -10.75
C LYS A 2 8.57 -27.35 -9.89
N GLU A 3 8.86 -26.48 -8.94
CA GLU A 3 7.85 -25.69 -8.22
C GLU A 3 7.11 -24.84 -9.26
N LYS A 4 5.80 -25.06 -9.40
CA LYS A 4 4.93 -24.15 -10.14
C LYS A 4 4.75 -22.91 -9.28
N ASP A 5 5.25 -21.77 -9.75
CA ASP A 5 4.89 -20.47 -9.18
C ASP A 5 3.37 -20.32 -9.22
N ASN A 6 2.75 -20.26 -8.05
CA ASN A 6 1.31 -20.04 -7.91
C ASN A 6 1.03 -18.54 -8.17
N GLU A 7 0.99 -18.17 -9.44
CA GLU A 7 0.50 -16.88 -9.90
C GLU A 7 -1.03 -16.95 -9.94
N MET A 8 -1.73 -15.99 -9.35
CA MET A 8 -3.17 -15.87 -9.54
C MET A 8 -3.42 -15.55 -11.02
N MET A 9 -3.81 -16.55 -11.80
CA MET A 9 -4.57 -16.35 -13.03
C MET A 9 -6.02 -16.18 -12.60
N VAL A 10 -6.45 -14.93 -12.46
CA VAL A 10 -7.88 -14.60 -12.54
C VAL A 10 -8.34 -15.09 -13.91
N PRO A 11 -9.45 -15.85 -14.03
CA PRO A 11 -9.95 -16.29 -15.32
C PRO A 11 -10.09 -15.06 -16.22
N ALA A 12 -9.41 -15.08 -17.37
CA ALA A 12 -9.46 -14.01 -18.34
C ALA A 12 -10.90 -13.87 -18.84
N SER A 13 -11.72 -13.07 -18.15
CA SER A 13 -12.91 -12.51 -18.76
C SER A 13 -12.42 -11.67 -19.92
N SER A 14 -12.98 -11.89 -21.11
CA SER A 14 -12.52 -11.33 -22.40
C SER A 14 -12.44 -9.80 -22.48
N GLU A 15 -12.83 -9.09 -21.43
CA GLU A 15 -12.94 -7.64 -21.36
C GLU A 15 -11.94 -6.97 -20.40
N GLY A 16 -11.16 -7.71 -19.59
CA GLY A 16 -10.08 -7.13 -18.76
C GLY A 16 -10.50 -5.90 -17.92
N PHE A 17 -9.84 -4.76 -18.12
CA PHE A 17 -10.21 -3.48 -17.49
C PHE A 17 -11.40 -2.76 -18.17
N LEU A 18 -11.82 -3.20 -19.35
CA LEU A 18 -12.94 -2.59 -20.09
C LEU A 18 -14.31 -2.90 -19.48
N LYS A 19 -14.39 -3.83 -18.52
CA LYS A 19 -15.59 -4.03 -17.69
C LYS A 19 -16.05 -2.76 -16.95
N LEU A 20 -15.14 -1.81 -16.78
CA LEU A 20 -15.38 -0.54 -16.10
C LEU A 20 -15.96 0.57 -17.01
N VAL A 21 -16.14 0.32 -18.31
CA VAL A 21 -16.55 1.36 -19.29
C VAL A 21 -17.82 2.09 -18.87
N ASP A 22 -18.80 1.38 -18.31
CA ASP A 22 -20.08 1.94 -17.88
C ASP A 22 -20.21 2.07 -16.34
N VAL A 23 -19.09 1.99 -15.61
CA VAL A 23 -19.10 2.09 -14.15
C VAL A 23 -18.78 3.53 -13.74
N ASP A 24 -19.72 4.15 -13.02
CA ASP A 24 -19.44 5.35 -12.23
C ASP A 24 -19.18 4.93 -10.78
N LEU A 25 -17.92 4.80 -10.41
CA LEU A 25 -17.59 4.24 -9.10
C LEU A 25 -17.97 5.21 -7.98
N ALA A 26 -17.84 6.51 -8.19
CA ALA A 26 -18.19 7.47 -7.15
C ALA A 26 -19.70 7.52 -6.94
N ASP A 27 -20.48 7.64 -8.02
CA ASP A 27 -21.93 7.76 -7.95
C ASP A 27 -22.58 6.46 -7.51
N ASN A 28 -22.27 5.33 -8.16
CA ASN A 28 -22.86 4.02 -7.83
C ASN A 28 -22.57 3.63 -6.37
N LEU A 29 -21.36 3.89 -5.89
CA LEU A 29 -20.97 3.55 -4.53
C LEU A 29 -21.60 4.50 -3.51
N SER A 30 -21.81 5.77 -3.86
CA SER A 30 -22.50 6.72 -2.98
C SER A 30 -24.00 6.45 -2.85
N GLU A 31 -24.65 5.97 -3.91
CA GLU A 31 -26.06 5.59 -3.92
C GLU A 31 -26.27 4.27 -3.17
N GLU A 32 -25.46 3.25 -3.45
CA GLU A 32 -25.56 1.93 -2.84
C GLU A 32 -25.09 1.91 -1.37
N LEU A 33 -24.06 2.71 -1.02
CA LEU A 33 -23.53 2.77 0.35
C LEU A 33 -24.09 3.93 1.18
N ALA A 34 -25.25 4.47 0.83
CA ALA A 34 -25.92 5.50 1.63
C ALA A 34 -26.22 4.96 3.05
N GLY A 35 -25.35 5.30 4.02
CA GLY A 35 -25.43 4.83 5.41
C GLY A 35 -24.53 3.63 5.75
N MET A 36 -23.64 3.20 4.84
CA MET A 36 -22.63 2.17 5.09
C MET A 36 -21.23 2.81 5.14
N ASP A 37 -20.36 2.30 6.03
CA ASP A 37 -18.96 2.71 6.05
C ASP A 37 -18.24 2.17 4.81
N LEU A 38 -17.80 3.09 3.94
CA LEU A 38 -17.04 2.73 2.76
C LEU A 38 -15.68 2.14 3.17
N SER A 39 -15.52 0.84 2.96
CA SER A 39 -14.26 0.13 3.12
C SER A 39 -13.92 -0.65 1.86
N PHE A 40 -12.68 -0.54 1.41
CA PHE A 40 -12.15 -1.40 0.35
C PHE A 40 -11.42 -2.57 0.99
N GLU A 41 -11.49 -3.73 0.33
CA GLU A 41 -10.74 -4.90 0.78
C GLU A 41 -9.23 -4.65 0.71
N ARG A 42 -8.45 -5.43 1.48
CA ARG A 42 -7.04 -5.18 1.70
C ARG A 42 -6.16 -6.34 1.30
N VAL A 43 -5.12 -6.05 0.53
CA VAL A 43 -3.98 -6.96 0.34
C VAL A 43 -3.04 -6.82 1.53
N LYS A 44 -2.81 -7.91 2.25
CA LYS A 44 -1.91 -7.92 3.41
C LYS A 44 -0.52 -8.41 3.02
N ILE A 45 0.49 -7.77 3.61
CA ILE A 45 1.88 -8.20 3.60
C ILE A 45 2.15 -8.83 4.98
N PRO A 46 2.31 -10.17 5.07
CA PRO A 46 2.58 -10.83 6.33
C PRO A 46 3.93 -10.40 6.91
N THR A 47 4.03 -10.41 8.24
CA THR A 47 5.24 -10.05 8.98
C THR A 47 6.35 -11.11 8.86
N GLY A 48 7.58 -10.75 9.25
CA GLY A 48 8.67 -11.72 9.45
C GLY A 48 9.41 -12.16 8.18
N GLY A 49 9.29 -11.41 7.08
CA GLY A 49 10.02 -11.71 5.85
C GLY A 49 9.36 -12.81 4.99
N SER A 50 8.06 -13.01 5.17
CA SER A 50 7.24 -13.81 4.24
C SER A 50 7.32 -13.26 2.82
N THR A 51 7.33 -14.13 1.82
CA THR A 51 7.37 -13.75 0.41
C THR A 51 6.05 -14.03 -0.32
N VAL A 52 4.95 -14.07 0.43
CA VAL A 52 3.59 -14.18 -0.10
C VAL A 52 2.71 -13.02 0.39
N PHE A 53 1.77 -12.60 -0.43
CA PHE A 53 0.68 -11.69 -0.08
C PHE A 53 -0.54 -12.51 0.32
N GLU A 54 -1.38 -11.97 1.21
CA GLU A 54 -2.74 -12.46 1.42
C GLU A 54 -3.69 -11.51 0.70
N ILE A 55 -4.43 -12.03 -0.27
CA ILE A 55 -5.41 -11.30 -1.08
C ILE A 55 -6.80 -11.81 -0.69
N PRO A 56 -7.83 -10.94 -0.63
CA PRO A 56 -9.22 -11.37 -0.52
C PRO A 56 -9.58 -12.39 -1.62
N GLY A 57 -10.19 -13.50 -1.25
CA GLY A 57 -10.75 -14.48 -2.17
C GLY A 57 -12.15 -14.07 -2.65
N ASP A 58 -12.73 -14.87 -3.55
CA ASP A 58 -14.08 -14.62 -4.09
C ASP A 58 -15.19 -14.80 -3.03
N ASP A 59 -14.92 -15.59 -1.98
CA ASP A 59 -15.83 -15.78 -0.84
C ASP A 59 -15.43 -14.90 0.34
N SER A 60 -16.42 -14.27 0.99
CA SER A 60 -16.27 -13.23 2.03
C SER A 60 -15.37 -13.54 3.25
N ASN A 61 -14.93 -14.78 3.43
CA ASN A 61 -14.05 -15.20 4.53
C ASN A 61 -12.74 -15.86 4.07
N ASP A 62 -12.53 -16.03 2.77
CA ASP A 62 -11.35 -16.72 2.26
C ASP A 62 -10.24 -15.72 1.92
N THR A 63 -9.01 -16.05 2.32
CA THR A 63 -7.81 -15.32 1.92
C THR A 63 -6.93 -16.23 1.08
N VAL A 64 -6.57 -15.77 -0.13
CA VAL A 64 -5.68 -16.49 -1.02
C VAL A 64 -4.25 -16.00 -0.81
N THR A 65 -3.31 -16.94 -0.61
CA THR A 65 -1.89 -16.61 -0.53
C THR A 65 -1.21 -16.70 -1.89
N VAL A 66 -0.57 -15.62 -2.33
CA VAL A 66 0.10 -15.56 -3.65
C VAL A 66 1.52 -15.00 -3.53
N ARG A 67 2.45 -15.50 -4.36
CA ARG A 67 3.83 -14.95 -4.40
C ARG A 67 3.92 -13.62 -5.15
N SER A 68 3.00 -13.41 -6.07
CA SER A 68 2.92 -12.20 -6.88
C SER A 68 1.52 -12.00 -7.42
N PHE A 69 1.16 -10.75 -7.66
CA PHE A 69 -0.06 -10.38 -8.35
C PHE A 69 0.17 -9.17 -9.26
N LYS A 70 -0.80 -8.89 -10.13
CA LYS A 70 -0.75 -7.80 -11.11
C LYS A 70 -1.93 -6.86 -10.89
N ALA A 71 -1.66 -5.57 -10.88
CA ALA A 71 -2.69 -4.55 -10.71
C ALA A 71 -2.25 -3.21 -11.31
N VAL A 72 -3.22 -2.37 -11.64
CA VAL A 72 -2.98 -0.96 -11.96
C VAL A 72 -3.04 -0.15 -10.67
N ILE A 73 -2.12 0.80 -10.50
CA ILE A 73 -2.11 1.72 -9.37
C ILE A 73 -2.96 2.94 -9.72
N LEU A 74 -4.16 3.01 -9.15
CA LEU A 74 -5.13 4.09 -9.37
C LEU A 74 -4.70 5.38 -8.66
N TYR A 75 -4.35 5.25 -7.38
CA TYR A 75 -3.97 6.36 -6.53
C TYR A 75 -3.02 5.90 -5.43
N HIS A 76 -2.16 6.79 -4.96
CA HIS A 76 -1.32 6.53 -3.80
C HIS A 76 -1.00 7.83 -3.06
N HIS A 77 -0.80 7.74 -1.75
CA HIS A 77 -0.43 8.88 -0.92
C HIS A 77 0.35 8.41 0.32
N PRO A 78 1.21 9.25 0.91
CA PRO A 78 1.87 8.91 2.17
C PRO A 78 0.83 8.90 3.29
N VAL A 79 1.02 8.05 4.27
CA VAL A 79 0.29 8.10 5.53
C VAL A 79 1.28 7.99 6.68
N GLN A 80 0.98 8.66 7.79
CA GLN A 80 1.74 8.50 9.02
C GLN A 80 0.83 8.01 10.13
N ALA A 81 1.35 7.14 10.97
CA ALA A 81 0.62 6.62 12.13
C ALA A 81 1.55 6.61 13.35
N PHE A 82 1.09 7.21 14.44
CA PHE A 82 1.74 7.20 15.73
C PHE A 82 0.87 6.47 16.74
N TYR A 83 1.49 5.55 17.46
CA TYR A 83 0.91 4.84 18.60
C TYR A 83 1.76 5.13 19.83
N LYS A 84 1.14 5.64 20.88
CA LYS A 84 1.78 5.98 22.15
C LYS A 84 2.13 4.73 22.95
N SER A 85 1.23 3.75 22.91
CA SER A 85 1.40 2.46 23.57
C SER A 85 1.84 1.40 22.56
N LYS A 86 2.60 0.41 23.03
CA LYS A 86 2.81 -0.81 22.25
C LYS A 86 1.46 -1.47 21.99
N TYR A 87 1.35 -2.05 20.81
CA TYR A 87 0.15 -2.76 20.41
C TYR A 87 -0.11 -3.92 21.37
N SER A 88 -1.35 -4.02 21.84
CA SER A 88 -1.78 -5.02 22.83
C SER A 88 -2.80 -6.00 22.26
N GLY A 89 -2.91 -6.08 20.92
CA GLY A 89 -3.96 -6.81 20.21
C GLY A 89 -5.15 -5.92 19.80
N GLY A 90 -5.89 -6.34 18.78
CA GLY A 90 -7.09 -5.68 18.24
C GLY A 90 -6.85 -4.79 17.01
N ASN A 91 -7.86 -4.03 16.57
CA ASN A 91 -7.71 -3.01 15.52
C ASN A 91 -7.87 -1.63 16.16
N LEU A 92 -6.87 -1.24 16.96
CA LEU A 92 -6.89 0.07 17.62
C LEU A 92 -6.43 1.14 16.64
N PRO A 93 -7.19 2.23 16.41
CA PRO A 93 -6.74 3.35 15.59
C PRO A 93 -5.48 4.01 16.19
N PRO A 94 -4.66 4.70 15.38
CA PRO A 94 -3.51 5.41 15.89
C PRO A 94 -3.92 6.56 16.83
N ASP A 95 -3.11 6.82 17.85
CA ASP A 95 -3.28 8.00 18.71
C ASP A 95 -3.17 9.29 17.88
N CYS A 96 -2.32 9.29 16.85
CA CYS A 96 -2.28 10.34 15.83
C CYS A 96 -2.04 9.75 14.43
N GLY A 97 -2.88 10.11 13.47
CA GLY A 97 -2.78 9.71 12.07
C GLY A 97 -2.66 10.92 11.12
N SER A 98 -1.89 10.80 10.04
CA SER A 98 -1.84 11.79 8.96
C SER A 98 -2.10 11.10 7.62
N PHE A 99 -3.07 11.61 6.86
CA PHE A 99 -3.46 11.05 5.56
C PHE A 99 -2.67 11.66 4.40
N ASP A 100 -2.11 12.84 4.59
CA ASP A 100 -1.31 13.57 3.60
C ASP A 100 0.19 13.53 3.90
N GLY A 101 0.58 13.00 5.07
CA GLY A 101 1.95 13.05 5.60
C GLY A 101 2.41 14.44 6.04
N ILE A 102 1.52 15.44 6.02
CA ILE A 102 1.80 16.85 6.31
C ILE A 102 1.16 17.25 7.64
N THR A 103 -0.11 16.90 7.86
CA THR A 103 -0.87 17.27 9.05
C THR A 103 -1.40 16.03 9.76
N GLY A 104 -1.03 15.86 11.02
CA GLY A 104 -1.53 14.83 11.92
C GLY A 104 -2.85 15.26 12.59
N GLN A 105 -3.75 14.30 12.73
CA GLN A 105 -5.01 14.40 13.45
C GLN A 105 -4.98 13.41 14.63
N GLY A 106 -5.43 13.85 15.80
CA GLY A 106 -5.32 13.10 17.06
C GLY A 106 -4.29 13.72 18.00
N GLU A 107 -3.69 12.91 18.86
CA GLU A 107 -2.68 13.32 19.84
C GLU A 107 -1.28 12.78 19.47
N PRO A 108 -0.28 13.64 19.21
CA PRO A 108 -0.25 15.09 19.48
C PRO A 108 -0.86 15.98 18.38
N GLY A 109 -1.14 15.44 17.19
CA GLY A 109 -1.67 16.20 16.06
C GLY A 109 -0.72 17.27 15.51
N GLY A 110 -1.23 18.12 14.62
CA GLY A 110 -0.52 19.28 14.08
C GLY A 110 0.46 18.95 12.94
N ALA A 111 1.43 19.83 12.68
CA ALA A 111 2.35 19.67 11.55
C ALA A 111 3.34 18.51 11.77
N CYS A 112 3.29 17.52 10.89
CA CYS A 112 4.14 16.32 10.94
C CYS A 112 5.64 16.64 10.80
N SER A 113 5.99 17.72 10.09
CA SER A 113 7.39 18.15 9.91
C SER A 113 8.06 18.61 11.21
N SER A 114 7.29 19.18 12.14
CA SER A 114 7.77 19.61 13.46
C SER A 114 7.52 18.61 14.58
N CYS A 115 6.83 17.50 14.29
CA CYS A 115 6.43 16.52 15.30
C CYS A 115 7.65 15.82 15.92
N GLN A 116 7.72 15.80 17.26
CA GLN A 116 8.80 15.13 17.99
C GLN A 116 8.86 13.62 17.76
N TYR A 117 7.72 12.99 17.44
CA TYR A 117 7.63 11.56 17.16
C TYR A 117 7.95 11.22 15.70
N ASN A 118 8.01 12.21 14.80
CA ASN A 118 8.45 12.03 13.41
C ASN A 118 9.97 12.33 13.24
N LYS A 119 10.75 12.12 14.30
CA LYS A 119 12.21 12.29 14.29
C LYS A 119 12.91 10.95 14.46
N PHE A 120 14.04 10.76 13.81
CA PHE A 120 14.89 9.59 14.08
C PHE A 120 15.31 9.58 15.55
N GLY A 121 15.40 8.39 16.14
CA GLY A 121 15.64 8.20 17.57
C GLY A 121 14.43 8.35 18.48
N SER A 122 13.26 8.78 17.98
CA SER A 122 12.04 8.86 18.80
C SER A 122 11.38 7.50 19.05
N GLY A 123 11.64 6.50 18.20
CA GLY A 123 11.15 5.14 18.33
C GLY A 123 12.26 4.14 18.64
N GLU A 124 11.90 2.85 18.66
CA GLU A 124 12.84 1.78 18.95
C GLU A 124 13.93 1.62 17.89
N ASN A 125 15.11 1.15 18.29
CA ASN A 125 16.28 0.92 17.44
C ASN A 125 16.71 2.14 16.61
N GLY A 126 16.48 3.36 17.11
CA GLY A 126 16.83 4.59 16.41
C GLY A 126 15.83 5.00 15.31
N SER A 127 14.73 4.25 15.14
CA SER A 127 13.70 4.57 14.16
C SER A 127 12.80 5.73 14.61
N LYS A 128 11.86 6.13 13.77
CA LYS A 128 10.80 7.07 14.12
C LYS A 128 9.67 6.35 14.87
N ALA A 129 9.12 6.97 15.91
CA ALA A 129 7.93 6.46 16.60
C ALA A 129 6.67 6.64 15.75
N CYS A 130 6.55 7.78 15.06
CA CYS A 130 5.56 8.01 14.02
C CYS A 130 6.02 7.32 12.73
N LYS A 131 5.34 6.24 12.36
CA LYS A 131 5.73 5.39 11.22
C LYS A 131 5.15 5.94 9.93
N GLU A 132 6.01 6.12 8.94
CA GLU A 132 5.59 6.45 7.57
C GLU A 132 5.24 5.16 6.82
N ARG A 133 4.11 5.19 6.13
CA ARG A 133 3.65 4.13 5.23
C ARG A 133 3.18 4.74 3.92
N ARG A 134 3.00 3.91 2.89
CA ARG A 134 2.43 4.34 1.62
C ARG A 134 1.14 3.59 1.34
N ARG A 135 0.01 4.28 1.37
CA ARG A 135 -1.27 3.69 0.98
C ARG A 135 -1.41 3.75 -0.53
N ILE A 136 -1.77 2.62 -1.14
CA ILE A 136 -1.90 2.45 -2.58
C ILE A 136 -3.24 1.78 -2.88
N TYR A 137 -4.00 2.39 -3.77
CA TYR A 137 -5.26 1.89 -4.29
C TYR A 137 -4.99 1.19 -5.62
N LEU A 138 -5.43 -0.07 -5.70
CA LEU A 138 -5.10 -0.98 -6.76
C LEU A 138 -6.36 -1.49 -7.43
N LEU A 139 -6.26 -1.73 -8.74
CA LEU A 139 -7.29 -2.40 -9.50
C LEU A 139 -6.70 -3.61 -10.21
N THR A 140 -7.25 -4.79 -9.92
CA THR A 140 -6.91 -6.05 -10.60
C THR A 140 -7.76 -6.24 -11.85
N GLU A 141 -7.23 -6.96 -12.84
CA GLU A 141 -8.01 -7.30 -14.03
C GLU A 141 -9.26 -8.11 -13.66
N GLY A 142 -10.41 -7.75 -14.24
CA GLY A 142 -11.68 -8.42 -13.98
C GLY A 142 -12.43 -7.94 -12.73
N SER A 143 -11.79 -7.16 -11.85
CA SER A 143 -12.45 -6.53 -10.70
C SER A 143 -13.08 -5.19 -11.06
N ILE A 144 -14.21 -4.88 -10.42
CA ILE A 144 -14.86 -3.57 -10.48
C ILE A 144 -14.41 -2.70 -9.29
N LEU A 145 -14.25 -3.32 -8.12
CA LEU A 145 -13.88 -2.62 -6.89
C LEU A 145 -12.36 -2.55 -6.72
N PRO A 146 -11.82 -1.40 -6.29
CA PRO A 146 -10.43 -1.28 -5.88
C PRO A 146 -10.14 -2.08 -4.60
N VAL A 147 -8.88 -2.49 -4.46
CA VAL A 147 -8.32 -3.01 -3.20
C VAL A 147 -7.22 -2.07 -2.71
N ILE A 148 -6.99 -2.06 -1.40
CA ILE A 148 -5.93 -1.26 -0.77
C ILE A 148 -4.74 -2.15 -0.42
N ILE A 149 -3.54 -1.68 -0.70
CA ILE A 149 -2.32 -2.17 -0.07
C ILE A 149 -1.63 -1.01 0.62
N THR A 150 -1.23 -1.19 1.87
CA THR A 150 -0.40 -0.23 2.58
C THR A 150 1.01 -0.77 2.70
N LEU A 151 1.92 -0.10 2.01
CA LEU A 151 3.33 -0.48 2.04
C LEU A 151 3.94 -0.11 3.39
N PRO A 152 4.67 -1.06 4.00
CA PRO A 152 5.48 -0.78 5.17
C PRO A 152 6.62 0.20 4.86
N THR A 153 7.25 0.74 5.92
CA THR A 153 8.37 1.69 5.78
C THR A 153 9.51 1.08 4.96
N GLY A 154 9.81 -0.21 5.16
CA GLY A 154 10.88 -0.93 4.44
C GLY A 154 10.70 -0.99 2.91
N SER A 155 9.49 -0.74 2.41
CA SER A 155 9.14 -0.83 0.99
C SER A 155 9.04 0.54 0.28
N ILE A 156 9.01 1.65 1.03
CA ILE A 156 8.79 3.00 0.47
C ILE A 156 9.91 3.39 -0.51
N LYS A 157 11.17 3.09 -0.20
CA LYS A 157 12.31 3.42 -1.06
C LYS A 157 12.22 2.73 -2.43
N GLU A 158 11.84 1.46 -2.45
CA GLU A 158 11.68 0.69 -3.69
C GLU A 158 10.49 1.19 -4.51
N PHE A 159 9.38 1.54 -3.83
CA PHE A 159 8.24 2.16 -4.49
C PHE A 159 8.59 3.50 -5.13
N ASN A 160 9.25 4.41 -4.39
CA ASN A 160 9.68 5.70 -4.92
C ASN A 160 10.61 5.55 -6.13
N ARG A 161 11.56 4.60 -6.07
CA ARG A 161 12.44 4.27 -7.20
C ARG A 161 11.64 3.81 -8.41
N TYR A 162 10.64 2.96 -8.22
CA TYR A 162 9.75 2.50 -9.28
C TYR A 162 8.97 3.65 -9.93
N VAL A 163 8.33 4.51 -9.12
CA VAL A 163 7.58 5.68 -9.59
C VAL A 163 8.49 6.65 -10.36
N LEU A 164 9.69 6.94 -9.85
CA LEU A 164 10.65 7.81 -10.54
C LEU A 164 11.12 7.23 -11.87
N LYS A 165 11.32 5.90 -11.97
CA LYS A 165 11.66 5.22 -13.23
C LYS A 165 10.53 5.33 -14.27
N LEU A 166 9.27 5.25 -13.85
CA LEU A 166 8.13 5.48 -14.74
C LEU A 166 8.07 6.95 -15.18
N PHE A 167 8.20 7.87 -14.23
CA PHE A 167 8.15 9.30 -14.51
C PHE A 167 9.26 9.73 -15.49
N GLY A 168 10.48 9.19 -15.34
CA GLY A 168 11.58 9.42 -16.28
C GLY A 168 11.31 8.95 -17.71
N LYS A 169 10.30 8.09 -17.93
CA LYS A 169 9.80 7.67 -19.25
C LYS A 169 8.53 8.42 -19.68
N GLY A 170 8.12 9.45 -18.94
CA GLY A 170 6.86 10.17 -19.18
C GLY A 170 5.61 9.36 -18.82
N GLN A 171 5.75 8.30 -18.01
CA GLN A 171 4.64 7.40 -17.63
C GLN A 171 4.21 7.65 -16.19
N LYS A 172 2.90 7.53 -15.94
CA LYS A 172 2.31 7.53 -14.59
C LYS A 172 2.03 6.08 -14.16
N THR A 173 1.89 5.87 -12.85
CA THR A 173 1.58 4.55 -12.27
C THR A 173 0.24 3.98 -12.76
N GLY A 174 -0.74 4.83 -13.06
CA GLY A 174 -2.03 4.44 -13.63
C GLY A 174 -2.01 4.18 -15.15
N MET A 175 -0.85 4.23 -15.82
CA MET A 175 -0.73 3.96 -17.26
C MET A 175 -0.23 2.54 -17.58
N VAL A 176 0.11 1.78 -16.54
CA VAL A 176 0.75 0.48 -16.66
C VAL A 176 0.12 -0.52 -15.71
N VAL A 177 0.13 -1.78 -16.11
CA VAL A 177 -0.09 -2.89 -15.19
C VAL A 177 1.22 -3.13 -14.46
N THR A 178 1.17 -3.06 -13.13
CA THR A 178 2.32 -3.28 -12.25
C THR A 178 2.26 -4.69 -11.70
N LYS A 179 3.39 -5.42 -11.78
CA LYS A 179 3.59 -6.68 -11.06
C LYS A 179 4.17 -6.38 -9.68
N PHE A 180 3.53 -6.93 -8.67
CA PHE A 180 3.92 -6.83 -7.26
C PHE A 180 4.53 -8.16 -6.82
N THR A 181 5.69 -8.11 -6.18
CA THR A 181 6.32 -9.28 -5.55
C THR A 181 6.87 -8.90 -4.18
N LEU A 182 7.17 -9.90 -3.33
CA LEU A 182 7.85 -9.69 -2.05
C LEU A 182 9.23 -10.33 -2.08
N ARG A 183 10.21 -9.60 -1.56
CA ARG A 183 11.56 -10.08 -1.28
C ARG A 183 11.80 -10.07 0.22
N LYS A 184 12.34 -11.16 0.76
CA LYS A 184 12.87 -11.18 2.11
C LYS A 184 14.11 -10.27 2.18
N ALA A 185 14.03 -9.24 3.00
CA ALA A 185 15.13 -8.33 3.28
C ALA A 185 15.44 -8.37 4.78
N THR A 186 16.63 -7.90 5.17
CA THR A 186 17.01 -7.75 6.57
C THR A 186 17.31 -6.29 6.80
N ASN A 187 16.83 -5.78 7.93
CA ASN A 187 17.25 -4.48 8.36
C ASN A 187 18.63 -4.57 9.02
N SER A 188 19.18 -3.41 9.33
CA SER A 188 20.48 -3.20 9.97
C SER A 188 20.58 -3.72 11.41
N GLY A 189 19.44 -4.01 12.04
CA GLY A 189 19.35 -4.75 13.31
C GLY A 189 19.27 -6.28 13.14
N GLY A 190 19.36 -6.80 11.92
CA GLY A 190 19.28 -8.24 11.62
C GLY A 190 17.86 -8.80 11.57
N ILE A 191 16.83 -7.97 11.71
CA ILE A 191 15.43 -8.40 11.67
C ILE A 191 14.99 -8.52 10.21
N ALA A 192 14.44 -9.69 9.86
CA ALA A 192 13.92 -9.94 8.53
C ALA A 192 12.54 -9.31 8.35
N TYR A 193 12.32 -8.69 7.19
CA TYR A 193 11.06 -8.08 6.79
C TYR A 193 10.76 -8.35 5.32
N SER A 194 9.50 -8.12 4.94
CA SER A 194 8.98 -8.37 3.60
C SER A 194 9.01 -7.08 2.79
N GLN A 195 9.95 -6.96 1.86
CA GLN A 195 10.10 -5.78 1.03
C GLN A 195 9.34 -5.96 -0.30
N ALA A 196 8.36 -5.10 -0.54
CA ALA A 196 7.65 -5.07 -1.82
C ALA A 196 8.56 -4.61 -2.96
N GLN A 197 8.46 -5.32 -4.08
CA GLN A 197 9.14 -5.01 -5.33
C GLN A 197 8.12 -4.77 -6.43
N PHE A 198 8.47 -3.90 -7.37
CA PHE A 198 7.58 -3.43 -8.42
C PHE A 198 8.27 -3.49 -9.78
N SER A 199 7.56 -4.03 -10.77
CA SER A 199 7.99 -4.01 -12.17
C SER A 199 6.81 -3.73 -13.08
N VAL A 200 7.06 -3.12 -14.24
CA VAL A 200 6.04 -3.01 -15.30
C VAL A 200 5.82 -4.40 -15.89
N ASP A 201 4.57 -4.86 -15.90
CA ASP A 201 4.15 -6.07 -16.61
C ASP A 201 3.83 -5.74 -18.07
N ARG A 202 2.92 -4.79 -18.29
CA ARG A 202 2.54 -4.28 -19.61
C ARG A 202 2.04 -2.83 -19.54
N MET A 203 1.98 -2.19 -20.70
CA MET A 203 1.25 -0.93 -20.88
C MET A 203 -0.25 -1.20 -20.97
N LEU A 204 -1.06 -0.23 -20.51
CA LEU A 204 -2.49 -0.20 -20.82
C LEU A 204 -2.73 0.22 -22.27
N THR A 205 -3.80 -0.30 -22.89
CA THR A 205 -4.25 0.17 -24.21
C THR A 205 -4.88 1.56 -24.11
N ALA A 206 -5.10 2.23 -25.25
CA ALA A 206 -5.72 3.55 -25.27
C ALA A 206 -7.15 3.53 -24.68
N GLU A 207 -7.87 2.44 -24.86
CA GLU A 207 -9.22 2.21 -24.33
C GLU A 207 -9.16 2.00 -22.82
N GLU A 208 -8.29 1.10 -22.35
CA GLU A 208 -8.10 0.85 -20.91
C GLU A 208 -7.68 2.12 -20.17
N LEU A 209 -6.78 2.93 -20.76
CA LEU A 209 -6.32 4.19 -20.17
C LEU A 209 -7.45 5.17 -19.87
N LYS A 210 -8.42 5.30 -20.79
CA LYS A 210 -9.55 6.22 -20.61
C LYS A 210 -10.40 5.80 -19.41
N VAL A 211 -10.67 4.51 -19.32
CA VAL A 211 -11.52 3.92 -18.29
C VAL A 211 -10.83 3.98 -16.92
N VAL A 212 -9.57 3.54 -16.86
CA VAL A 212 -8.75 3.59 -15.64
C VAL A 212 -8.55 5.03 -15.15
N ALA A 213 -8.42 6.02 -16.04
CA ALA A 213 -8.29 7.41 -15.65
C ALA A 213 -9.52 7.92 -14.89
N LYS A 214 -10.74 7.61 -15.37
CA LYS A 214 -11.99 7.95 -14.68
C LYS A 214 -12.03 7.31 -13.29
N VAL A 215 -11.80 6.00 -13.21
CA VAL A 215 -11.76 5.26 -11.94
C VAL A 215 -10.70 5.81 -10.98
N SER A 216 -9.55 6.26 -11.49
CA SER A 216 -8.49 6.86 -10.67
C SER A 216 -8.90 8.21 -10.04
N GLU A 217 -9.75 8.98 -10.73
CA GLU A 217 -10.29 10.23 -10.21
C GLU A 217 -11.32 9.96 -9.11
N ASP A 218 -12.25 9.03 -9.35
CA ASP A 218 -13.26 8.60 -8.37
C ASP A 218 -12.60 8.08 -7.09
N VAL A 219 -11.61 7.19 -7.23
CA VAL A 219 -10.87 6.63 -6.09
C VAL A 219 -10.10 7.70 -5.33
N ARG A 220 -9.53 8.70 -6.01
CA ARG A 220 -8.89 9.82 -5.32
C ARG A 220 -9.90 10.60 -4.48
N TYR A 221 -11.08 10.89 -5.02
CA TYR A 221 -12.14 11.58 -4.28
C TYR A 221 -12.62 10.75 -3.07
N LEU A 222 -12.88 9.46 -3.28
CA LEU A 222 -13.31 8.53 -2.23
C LEU A 222 -12.22 8.31 -1.16
N SER A 223 -10.94 8.36 -1.54
CA SER A 223 -9.83 8.13 -0.60
C SER A 223 -9.86 9.06 0.62
N GLY A 224 -10.27 10.32 0.45
CA GLY A 224 -10.39 11.28 1.55
C GLY A 224 -11.56 11.01 2.52
N LYS A 225 -12.46 10.09 2.17
CA LYS A 225 -13.58 9.66 3.02
C LYS A 225 -13.28 8.36 3.78
N ILE A 226 -12.18 7.68 3.44
CA ILE A 226 -11.80 6.41 4.07
C ILE A 226 -11.07 6.70 5.38
N SER A 227 -11.54 6.10 6.46
CA SER A 227 -11.01 6.28 7.81
C SER A 227 -9.55 5.81 7.96
N TYR A 228 -8.91 6.23 9.05
CA TYR A 228 -7.61 5.70 9.51
C TYR A 228 -7.76 4.27 10.06
N GLU A 229 -8.45 3.39 9.36
CA GLU A 229 -8.42 1.99 9.70
C GLU A 229 -7.02 1.43 9.47
N VAL A 230 -6.58 0.69 10.48
CA VAL A 230 -5.23 0.18 10.61
C VAL A 230 -5.04 -1.00 9.69
N ASP A 231 -4.21 -0.80 8.68
CA ASP A 231 -3.46 -1.91 8.08
C ASP A 231 -2.52 -2.41 9.17
N GLY A 232 -2.67 -3.68 9.56
CA GLY A 232 -2.11 -4.33 10.76
C GLY A 232 -0.83 -3.70 11.30
N VAL A 233 -0.79 -3.47 12.62
CA VAL A 233 0.37 -2.88 13.28
C VAL A 233 1.58 -3.79 13.07
N ASP A 234 2.51 -3.34 12.23
CA ASP A 234 3.78 -4.00 12.02
C ASP A 234 4.71 -3.70 13.21
N GLU A 235 4.75 -4.62 14.17
CA GLU A 235 5.60 -4.52 15.35
C GLU A 235 7.09 -4.75 15.04
N ASN A 236 7.45 -5.22 13.83
CA ASN A 236 8.79 -5.75 13.56
C ASN A 236 9.59 -4.95 12.50
N GLU A 237 9.04 -3.88 11.95
CA GLU A 237 9.77 -2.98 11.04
C GLU A 237 10.50 -1.84 11.76
N ASN A 238 11.62 -2.17 12.39
CA ASN A 238 12.51 -1.19 13.00
C ASN A 238 13.92 -1.25 12.40
N PRO A 239 14.16 -0.67 11.21
CA PRO A 239 15.52 -0.50 10.71
C PRO A 239 16.30 0.45 11.61
N PHE A 240 17.57 0.13 11.85
CA PHE A 240 18.56 1.06 12.39
C PHE A 240 18.93 2.04 11.27
N VAL A 241 18.56 3.30 11.49
CA VAL A 241 18.64 4.38 10.51
C VAL A 241 19.63 5.42 11.01
N ASP A 242 20.46 5.92 10.10
CA ASP A 242 21.35 7.05 10.39
C ASP A 242 20.51 8.25 10.87
N VAL A 243 20.83 8.75 12.06
CA VAL A 243 20.01 9.74 12.77
C VAL A 243 20.03 11.11 12.08
N GLU A 244 21.05 11.39 11.27
CA GLU A 244 21.21 12.65 10.54
C GLU A 244 20.63 12.59 9.12
N THR A 245 20.80 11.49 8.40
CA THR A 245 20.46 11.39 6.98
C THR A 245 19.17 10.61 6.69
N GLY A 246 18.70 9.81 7.64
CA GLY A 246 17.54 8.95 7.43
C GLY A 246 17.83 7.73 6.54
N GLU A 247 19.09 7.44 6.25
CA GLU A 247 19.49 6.28 5.47
C GLU A 247 19.52 4.99 6.30
N ILE A 248 19.00 3.89 5.74
CA ILE A 248 19.14 2.55 6.34
C ILE A 248 20.61 2.14 6.21
N LEU A 249 21.32 2.03 7.34
CA LEU A 249 22.75 1.72 7.37
C LEU A 249 22.99 0.20 7.31
N ASP A 250 23.49 -0.34 6.19
CA ASP A 250 23.96 -1.73 6.16
C ASP A 250 25.18 -1.89 7.09
N LYS A 251 25.06 -2.76 8.10
CA LYS A 251 26.18 -3.09 8.99
C LYS A 251 27.07 -4.16 8.33
N PHE A 252 28.32 -3.77 8.03
CA PHE A 252 29.48 -4.62 7.67
C PHE A 252 29.47 -5.17 6.22
N ARG A 253 30.41 -4.81 5.35
CA ARG A 253 31.79 -5.32 5.27
C ARG A 253 32.37 -5.99 6.51
#